data_AF-A0A3B4B2H1-F1
#
_entry.id   AF-A0A3B4B2H1-F1
#
_cell.length_a   1.000
_cell.length_b   1.000
_cell.length_c   1.000
_cell.angle_alpha   90.00
_cell.angle_beta   90.00
_cell.angle_gamma   90.00
#
_symmetry.space_group_name_H-M   'P 1'
#
loop_
_entity.id
_entity.type
_entity.pdbx_description
1 polymer ?
#
loop_
_entity_poly.entity_id
_entity_poly.type
_entity_poly.pdbx_seq_one_letter_code
_entity_poly.pdbx_strand_id
1 'polypeptide(L)' 'MRAHALEKGFTLNEYTIRPLGVTGVAGEPLMVDSERDIFEYIHYKYREPKDRSE' A
#
# COMPACT_ATOMS: atom_id res chain seq x y z
N MET A 1 6.53 -0.30 -5.84
CA MET A 1 5.58 -0.21 -4.68
C MET A 1 4.12 -0.46 -5.08
N ARG A 2 3.50 0.36 -5.95
CA ARG A 2 2.07 0.21 -6.32
C ARG A 2 1.71 -1.15 -6.94
N ALA A 3 2.56 -1.69 -7.83
CA ALA A 3 2.35 -3.03 -8.40
C ALA A 3 2.34 -4.13 -7.32
N HIS A 4 3.25 -4.05 -6.34
CA HIS A 4 3.29 -5.00 -5.23
C HIS A 4 2.06 -4.91 -4.33
N ALA A 5 1.53 -3.70 -4.10
CA ALA A 5 0.27 -3.53 -3.39
C ALA A 5 -0.86 -4.31 -4.07
N LEU A 6 -0.96 -4.23 -5.41
CA LEU A 6 -1.99 -4.94 -6.19
C LEU A 6 -1.87 -6.46 -6.04
N GLU A 7 -0.65 -7.00 -6.11
CA GLU A 7 -0.38 -8.44 -5.88
C GLU A 7 -0.81 -8.90 -4.47
N LYS A 8 -0.75 -7.98 -3.49
CA LYS A 8 -1.18 -8.22 -2.10
C LYS A 8 -2.66 -7.94 -1.86
N GLY A 9 -3.42 -7.58 -2.88
CA GLY A 9 -4.85 -7.28 -2.76
C GLY A 9 -5.12 -5.88 -2.22
N PHE A 10 -4.24 -4.91 -2.49
CA PHE A 10 -4.43 -3.51 -2.12
C PHE A 10 -4.24 -2.61 -3.35
N THR A 11 -4.99 -1.51 -3.39
CA THR A 11 -4.70 -0.41 -4.31
C THR A 11 -4.13 0.76 -3.52
N LEU A 12 -3.04 1.34 -4.05
CA LEU A 12 -2.31 2.42 -3.42
C LEU A 12 -2.22 3.60 -4.39
N ASN A 13 -2.72 4.75 -3.96
CA ASN A 13 -2.55 6.04 -4.64
C ASN A 13 -1.96 7.09 -3.69
N GLU A 14 -1.86 8.33 -4.13
CA GLU A 14 -1.30 9.45 -3.37
C GLU A 14 -2.18 9.91 -2.19
N TYR A 15 -3.43 9.45 -2.10
CA TYR A 15 -4.37 9.86 -1.05
C TYR A 15 -4.61 8.76 -0.02
N THR A 16 -4.71 7.50 -0.46
CA THR A 16 -5.19 6.39 0.36
C THR A 16 -4.63 5.05 -0.09
N ILE A 17 -4.56 4.11 0.84
CA ILE A 17 -4.48 2.68 0.56
C ILE A 17 -5.85 2.05 0.84
N ARG A 18 -6.32 1.19 -0.06
CA ARG A 18 -7.62 0.51 0.05
C ARG A 18 -7.46 -0.98 -0.22
N PRO A 19 -8.14 -1.87 0.53
CA PRO A 19 -8.19 -3.28 0.19
C PRO A 19 -9.00 -3.48 -1.09
N LEU A 20 -8.57 -4.45 -1.91
CA LEU A 20 -9.30 -4.92 -3.07
C LEU A 20 -10.07 -6.17 -2.68
N GLY A 21 -11.40 -6.14 -2.83
CA GLY A 21 -12.23 -7.32 -2.69
C GLY A 21 -12.02 -8.32 -3.84
N VAL A 22 -12.60 -9.51 -3.72
CA VAL A 22 -12.56 -10.56 -4.77
C VAL A 22 -13.11 -10.11 -6.12
N THR A 23 -13.93 -9.05 -6.14
CA THR A 23 -14.48 -8.43 -7.35
C THR A 23 -13.54 -7.42 -8.02
N GLY A 24 -12.40 -7.09 -7.40
CA GLY A 24 -11.49 -6.04 -7.84
C GLY A 24 -11.96 -4.61 -7.51
N VAL A 25 -13.07 -4.45 -6.79
CA VAL A 25 -13.56 -3.15 -6.32
C VAL A 25 -12.78 -2.72 -5.08
N ALA A 26 -12.33 -1.46 -5.06
CA ALA A 26 -11.65 -0.86 -3.91
C ALA A 26 -12.64 -0.61 -2.77
N GLY A 27 -12.32 -1.14 -1.59
CA GLY A 27 -13.08 -0.90 -0.36
C GLY A 27 -12.78 0.45 0.27
N GLU A 28 -13.12 0.56 1.56
CA GLU A 28 -12.88 1.76 2.35
C GLU A 28 -11.37 2.02 2.57
N PRO A 29 -10.94 3.29 2.66
CA PRO A 29 -9.56 3.64 2.96
C PRO A 29 -9.14 3.14 4.33
N LEU A 30 -7.96 2.54 4.40
CA LEU A 30 -7.37 2.15 5.66
C LEU A 30 -6.78 3.37 6.37
N MET A 31 -6.76 3.31 7.70
CA MET A 31 -6.10 4.30 8.52
C MET A 31 -4.59 4.23 8.30
N VAL A 32 -3.98 5.38 8.00
CA VAL A 32 -2.53 5.51 7.82
C VAL A 32 -2.10 6.71 8.64
N ASP A 33 -1.31 6.47 9.68
CA ASP A 33 -0.71 7.49 10.54
C ASP A 33 0.76 7.74 10.16
N SER A 34 1.39 6.78 9.48
CA SER A 34 2.76 6.90 9.00
C SER A 34 3.00 6.21 7.66
N GLU A 35 4.08 6.59 6.96
CA GLU A 35 4.50 5.85 5.74
C GLU A 35 4.74 4.37 6.03
N ARG A 36 5.22 4.03 7.22
CA ARG A 36 5.54 2.65 7.59
C ARG A 36 4.31 1.76 7.59
N ASP A 37 3.14 2.29 7.94
CA ASP A 37 1.88 1.54 7.94
C ASP A 37 1.58 1.02 6.52
N ILE A 38 1.88 1.83 5.50
CA ILE A 38 1.71 1.43 4.09
C ILE A 38 2.59 0.23 3.77
N PHE A 39 3.84 0.22 4.23
CA PHE A 39 4.77 -0.91 4.04
C PHE A 39 4.28 -2.15 4.78
N GLU A 40 3.75 -2.00 5.99
CA GLU A 40 3.23 -3.11 6.80
C GLU A 40 1.99 -3.74 6.16
N TYR A 41 1.04 -2.94 5.66
CA TYR A 41 -0.15 -3.45 4.96
C TYR A 41 0.17 -4.29 3.74
N ILE A 42 1.14 -3.86 2.94
CA ILE A 42 1.55 -4.58 1.72
C ILE A 42 2.62 -5.65 2.02
N HIS A 43 2.85 -6.00 3.29
CA HIS A 43 3.82 -6.99 3.73
C HIS A 43 5.22 -6.77 3.16
N TYR A 44 5.66 -5.51 3.11
CA TYR A 44 6.93 -5.11 2.55
C TYR A 44 7.85 -4.55 3.62
N LYS A 45 9.15 -4.79 3.47
CA LYS A 45 10.13 -4.25 4.42
C LYS A 45 10.20 -2.74 4.25
N TYR A 46 10.04 -2.00 5.35
CA TYR A 46 10.24 -0.55 5.36
C TYR A 46 11.65 -0.22 4.85
N ARG A 47 11.71 0.68 3.87
CA ARG A 47 12.96 1.25 3.32
C ARG A 47 12.97 2.73 3.63
N GLU A 48 14.11 3.29 4.00
CA GLU A 48 14.23 4.75 4.18
C GLU A 48 14.07 5.48 2.83
N PRO A 49 13.64 6.76 2.79
CA PRO A 49 13.51 7.51 1.53
C PRO A 49 14.76 7.47 0.66
N LYS A 50 15.94 7.57 1.27
CA LYS A 50 17.25 7.48 0.59
C LYS A 50 17.52 6.13 -0.10
N ASP A 51 16.90 5.06 0.40
CA ASP A 51 17.07 3.70 -0.12
C ASP A 51 16.03 3.37 -1.20
N ARG A 52 15.17 4.33 -1.59
CA ARG A 52 14.08 4.15 -2.56
C ARG A 52 14.33 4.81 -3.91
N SER A 53 15.50 5.41 -4.11
CA SER A 53 15.92 5.94 -5.42
C SER A 53 16.30 4.78 -6.33
N GLU A 54 15.34 4.31 -7.13
CA GLU A 54 15.55 3.44 -8.29
C GLU A 54 15.74 4.26 -9.57
#